data_AF-A0A7J4K0C1-F1
#
_entry.id   AF-A0A7J4K0C1-F1
#
_cell.length_a   1.000
_cell.length_b   1.000
_cell.length_c   1.000
_cell.angle_alpha   90.00
_cell.angle_beta   90.00
_cell.angle_gamma   90.00
#
_symmetry.space_group_name_H-M   'P 1'
#
loop_
_entity.id
_entity.type
_entity.pdbx_description
1 polymer ?
#
loop_
_entity_poly.entity_id
_entity_poly.type
_entity_poly.pdbx_seq_one_letter_code
_entity_poly.pdbx_strand_id
1 'polypeptide(L)'
;MIHPDRGQEQAVENLIQKNPTVKFYFHGDEIEGAIIGLMGKYPNVYYSIDAVLSRLPYSGDALHVSGTEEEYVSKVKQNFNAMLNGAVNDWKTKIEKHPDRFTWGTDRGGFTWHYGEEVSRLFEELSRAFIGQLDPAVQEKFAYQNAETMLQKS
;
A
#
# COMPACT_ATOMS: atom_id res chain seq x y z
N MET A 1 -5.47 8.93 -7.62
CA MET A 1 -5.12 7.51 -7.48
C MET A 1 -6.02 6.71 -8.40
N ILE A 2 -5.53 5.63 -8.98
CA ILE A 2 -6.27 4.76 -9.90
C ILE A 2 -6.26 3.35 -9.31
N HIS A 3 -7.42 2.69 -9.27
CA HIS A 3 -7.55 1.27 -8.91
C HIS A 3 -7.90 0.49 -10.18
N PRO A 4 -6.91 -0.07 -10.91
CA PRO A 4 -7.21 -0.92 -12.06
C PRO A 4 -7.90 -2.20 -11.59
N ASP A 5 -8.88 -2.68 -12.36
CA ASP A 5 -9.47 -4.00 -12.14
C ASP A 5 -8.64 -5.09 -12.85
N ARG A 6 -8.91 -6.35 -12.53
CA ARG A 6 -8.24 -7.51 -13.13
C ARG A 6 -8.35 -7.48 -14.66
N GLY A 7 -7.23 -7.70 -15.34
CA GLY A 7 -7.18 -7.71 -16.81
C GLY A 7 -7.02 -6.34 -17.47
N GLN A 8 -6.84 -5.27 -16.69
CA GLN A 8 -6.63 -3.91 -17.22
C GLN A 8 -5.16 -3.53 -17.41
N GLU A 9 -4.21 -4.44 -17.21
CA GLU A 9 -2.77 -4.16 -17.21
C GLU A 9 -2.29 -3.56 -18.54
N GLN A 10 -2.78 -4.09 -19.68
CA GLN A 10 -2.44 -3.56 -21.00
C GLN A 10 -3.02 -2.15 -21.21
N ALA A 11 -4.22 -1.88 -20.72
CA ALA A 11 -4.84 -0.56 -20.82
C ALA A 11 -4.08 0.46 -19.97
N VAL A 12 -3.67 0.07 -18.76
CA VAL A 12 -2.81 0.86 -17.87
C VAL A 12 -1.48 1.17 -18.55
N GLU A 13 -0.79 0.18 -19.11
CA GLU A 13 0.50 0.39 -19.79
C GLU A 13 0.35 1.34 -20.99
N ASN A 14 -0.69 1.17 -21.80
CA ASN A 14 -0.98 2.06 -22.93
C ASN A 14 -1.23 3.51 -22.48
N LEU A 15 -1.92 3.71 -21.35
CA LEU A 15 -2.18 5.04 -20.78
C LEU A 15 -0.88 5.69 -20.30
N ILE A 16 -0.02 4.94 -19.61
CA ILE A 16 1.28 5.42 -19.13
C ILE A 16 2.16 5.85 -20.31
N GLN A 17 2.26 5.00 -21.33
CA GLN A 17 3.08 5.27 -22.54
C GLN A 17 2.67 6.56 -23.25
N LYS A 18 1.36 6.83 -23.35
CA LYS A 18 0.83 8.01 -24.04
C LYS A 18 1.01 9.31 -23.25
N ASN A 19 1.31 9.22 -21.96
CA ASN A 19 1.36 10.37 -21.05
C ASN A 19 2.63 10.36 -20.18
N PRO A 20 3.84 10.43 -20.79
CA PRO A 20 5.10 10.25 -20.05
C PRO A 20 5.39 11.34 -19.01
N THR A 21 4.72 12.49 -19.09
CA THR A 21 4.89 13.62 -18.16
C THR A 21 3.90 13.59 -16.99
N VAL A 22 2.90 12.72 -17.03
CA VAL A 22 1.89 12.59 -15.97
C VAL A 22 2.37 11.55 -14.95
N LYS A 23 2.37 11.90 -13.66
CA LYS A 23 2.59 10.92 -12.59
C LYS A 23 1.35 10.04 -12.44
N PHE A 24 1.50 8.74 -12.60
CA PHE A 24 0.44 7.75 -12.38
C PHE A 24 0.60 7.12 -11.01
N TYR A 25 -0.46 7.18 -10.21
CA TYR A 25 -0.47 6.70 -8.83
C TYR A 25 -1.54 5.63 -8.68
N PHE A 26 -1.11 4.40 -8.45
CA PHE A 26 -1.98 3.22 -8.38
C PHE A 26 -2.12 2.68 -6.96
N HIS A 27 -3.21 1.96 -6.72
CA HIS A 27 -3.35 1.01 -5.62
C HIS A 27 -4.23 -0.17 -6.09
N GLY A 28 -4.39 -1.18 -5.24
CA GLY A 28 -5.27 -2.32 -5.48
C GLY A 28 -4.53 -3.62 -5.80
N ASP A 29 -5.07 -4.72 -5.27
CA ASP A 29 -4.49 -6.07 -5.34
C ASP A 29 -4.30 -6.56 -6.78
N GLU A 30 -5.17 -6.14 -7.68
CA GLU A 30 -5.28 -6.62 -9.04
C GLU A 30 -4.08 -6.20 -9.90
N ILE A 31 -3.38 -5.11 -9.57
CA ILE A 31 -2.25 -4.59 -10.34
C ILE A 31 -0.88 -4.93 -9.73
N GLU A 32 -0.84 -5.53 -8.54
CA GLU A 32 0.41 -5.78 -7.79
C GLU A 32 1.43 -6.62 -8.55
N GLY A 33 0.97 -7.62 -9.30
CA GLY A 33 1.85 -8.48 -10.09
C GLY A 33 2.57 -7.73 -11.21
N ALA A 34 1.99 -6.63 -11.71
CA ALA A 34 2.53 -5.86 -12.82
C ALA A 34 3.36 -4.64 -12.37
N ILE A 35 3.14 -4.13 -11.16
CA ILE A 35 3.62 -2.81 -10.77
C ILE A 35 5.14 -2.65 -10.84
N ILE A 36 5.90 -3.68 -10.44
CA ILE A 36 7.37 -3.66 -10.50
C ILE A 36 7.86 -3.62 -11.95
N GLY A 37 7.21 -4.38 -12.84
CA GLY A 37 7.52 -4.35 -14.27
C GLY A 37 7.23 -2.98 -14.88
N LEU A 38 6.11 -2.36 -14.50
CA LEU A 38 5.75 -1.01 -14.94
C LEU A 38 6.74 0.05 -14.41
N MET A 39 7.09 0.02 -13.13
CA MET A 39 8.08 0.94 -12.53
C MET A 39 9.46 0.82 -13.18
N GLY A 40 9.86 -0.40 -13.57
CA GLY A 40 11.13 -0.62 -14.28
C GLY A 40 11.18 -0.02 -15.68
N LYS A 41 10.02 0.10 -16.35
CA LYS A 41 9.91 0.66 -17.70
C LYS A 41 9.61 2.18 -17.70
N TYR A 42 8.82 2.64 -16.74
CA TYR A 42 8.23 3.98 -16.75
C TYR A 42 8.52 4.72 -15.44
N PRO A 43 9.30 5.82 -15.47
CA PRO A 43 9.72 6.51 -14.25
C PRO A 43 8.60 7.27 -13.55
N ASN A 44 7.45 7.45 -14.22
CA ASN A 44 6.28 8.17 -13.75
C ASN A 44 5.22 7.28 -13.08
N VAL A 45 5.54 6.02 -12.74
CA VAL A 45 4.64 5.08 -12.07
C VAL A 45 4.93 5.00 -10.57
N TYR A 46 3.89 5.18 -9.76
CA TYR A 46 3.91 5.17 -8.30
C TYR A 46 2.81 4.25 -7.76
N TYR A 47 3.00 3.70 -6.56
CA TYR A 47 2.06 2.77 -5.95
C TYR A 47 1.85 3.03 -4.45
N SER A 48 0.62 2.88 -3.98
CA SER A 48 0.29 2.85 -2.56
C SER A 48 0.02 1.43 -2.10
N ILE A 49 0.65 1.02 -1.00
CA ILE A 49 0.39 -0.30 -0.41
C ILE A 49 -0.96 -0.30 0.32
N ASP A 50 -1.38 0.81 0.92
CA ASP A 50 -2.72 0.92 1.49
C ASP A 50 -3.06 -0.21 2.51
N ALA A 51 -4.34 -0.62 2.60
CA ALA A 51 -4.82 -1.63 3.54
C ALA A 51 -4.19 -3.02 3.35
N VAL A 52 -3.55 -3.29 2.20
CA VAL A 52 -2.84 -4.54 1.89
C VAL A 52 -1.78 -4.88 2.94
N LEU A 53 -1.23 -3.87 3.62
CA LEU A 53 -0.30 -4.09 4.72
C LEU A 53 -0.88 -4.96 5.85
N SER A 54 -2.21 -5.03 5.96
CA SER A 54 -2.96 -5.81 6.94
C SER A 54 -3.55 -7.12 6.40
N ARG A 55 -3.01 -7.66 5.29
CA ARG A 55 -3.42 -8.98 4.75
C ARG A 55 -3.34 -10.08 5.79
N LEU A 56 -4.47 -10.75 5.99
CA LEU A 56 -4.56 -11.94 6.82
C LEU A 56 -4.00 -13.16 6.08
N PRO A 57 -3.44 -14.15 6.80
CA PRO A 57 -3.04 -15.41 6.18
C PRO A 57 -4.21 -16.06 5.42
N TYR A 58 -4.01 -16.35 4.13
CA TYR A 58 -4.98 -17.02 3.26
C TYR A 58 -6.33 -16.28 3.08
N SER A 59 -6.36 -14.96 3.29
CA SER A 59 -7.57 -14.14 3.17
C SER A 59 -7.22 -12.73 2.63
N GLY A 60 -8.22 -11.85 2.57
CA GLY A 60 -8.04 -10.43 2.25
C GLY A 60 -7.44 -9.63 3.41
N ASP A 61 -7.32 -8.31 3.23
CA ASP A 61 -6.90 -7.42 4.30
C ASP A 61 -7.95 -7.31 5.41
N ALA A 62 -7.48 -7.13 6.65
CA ALA A 62 -8.32 -7.16 7.83
C ALA A 62 -9.42 -6.09 7.81
N LEU A 63 -9.19 -4.93 7.19
CA LEU A 63 -10.16 -3.85 7.11
C LEU A 63 -11.36 -4.27 6.27
N HIS A 64 -11.14 -4.76 5.05
CA HIS A 64 -12.22 -5.07 4.12
C HIS A 64 -12.94 -6.39 4.39
N VAL A 65 -12.30 -7.35 5.08
CA VAL A 65 -12.98 -8.61 5.46
C VAL A 65 -13.73 -8.52 6.78
N SER A 66 -13.71 -7.38 7.48
CA SER A 66 -14.39 -7.20 8.77
C SER A 66 -15.67 -6.39 8.61
N GLY A 67 -16.72 -6.78 9.32
CA GLY A 67 -18.00 -6.08 9.34
C GLY A 67 -18.10 -5.02 10.44
N THR A 68 -17.33 -5.15 11.52
CA THR A 68 -17.35 -4.24 12.68
C THR A 68 -15.95 -3.92 13.20
N GLU A 69 -15.85 -2.89 14.05
CA GLU A 69 -14.61 -2.54 14.74
C GLU A 69 -14.12 -3.68 15.63
N GLU A 70 -14.99 -4.33 16.40
CA GLU A 70 -14.59 -5.43 17.29
C GLU A 70 -13.99 -6.60 16.52
N GLU A 71 -14.58 -6.93 15.37
CA GLU A 71 -14.09 -7.99 14.49
C GLU A 71 -12.71 -7.64 13.91
N TYR A 72 -12.55 -6.41 13.40
CA TYR A 72 -11.26 -5.91 12.91
C TYR A 72 -10.20 -5.98 14.00
N VAL A 73 -10.50 -5.41 15.17
CA VAL A 73 -9.57 -5.36 16.33
C VAL A 73 -9.17 -6.77 16.75
N SER A 74 -10.13 -7.70 16.80
CA SER A 74 -9.87 -9.09 17.13
C SER A 74 -8.93 -9.75 16.11
N LYS A 75 -9.22 -9.62 14.81
CA LYS A 75 -8.41 -10.20 13.73
C LYS A 75 -6.98 -9.66 13.72
N VAL A 76 -6.81 -8.33 13.82
CA VAL A 76 -5.47 -7.72 13.82
C VAL A 76 -4.68 -8.15 15.04
N LYS A 77 -5.26 -8.11 16.25
CA LYS A 77 -4.55 -8.53 17.47
C LYS A 77 -4.12 -9.99 17.44
N GLN A 78 -4.97 -10.88 16.95
CA GLN A 78 -4.67 -12.32 16.87
C GLN A 78 -3.61 -12.64 15.81
N ASN A 79 -3.51 -11.84 14.76
CA ASN A 79 -2.67 -12.13 13.60
C ASN A 79 -1.53 -11.12 13.38
N PHE A 80 -1.28 -10.20 14.32
CA PHE A 80 -0.37 -9.07 14.14
C PHE A 80 1.00 -9.48 13.58
N ASN A 81 1.66 -10.45 14.22
CA ASN A 81 2.98 -10.93 13.77
C ASN A 81 2.91 -11.63 12.42
N ALA A 82 1.83 -12.34 12.12
CA ALA A 82 1.65 -13.02 10.84
C ALA A 82 1.44 -12.00 9.71
N MET A 83 0.63 -10.96 9.94
CA MET A 83 0.44 -9.84 9.02
C MET A 83 1.76 -9.11 8.78
N LEU A 84 2.48 -8.75 9.84
CA LEU A 84 3.77 -8.07 9.74
C LEU A 84 4.78 -8.89 8.92
N ASN A 85 4.94 -10.17 9.23
CA ASN A 85 5.87 -11.04 8.51
C ASN A 85 5.46 -11.22 7.05
N GLY A 86 4.16 -11.39 6.77
CA GLY A 86 3.63 -11.45 5.40
C GLY A 86 3.95 -10.18 4.62
N ALA A 87 3.63 -9.02 5.19
CA ALA A 87 3.92 -7.72 4.59
C ALA A 87 5.42 -7.53 4.32
N VAL A 88 6.29 -7.87 5.27
CA VAL A 88 7.76 -7.82 5.10
C VAL A 88 8.20 -8.70 3.93
N ASN A 89 7.75 -9.94 3.89
CA ASN A 89 8.11 -10.88 2.83
C ASN A 89 7.64 -10.39 1.45
N ASP A 90 6.45 -9.82 1.38
CA ASP A 90 5.84 -9.42 0.11
C ASP A 90 6.40 -8.10 -0.42
N TRP A 91 6.72 -7.15 0.48
CA TRP A 91 6.92 -5.75 0.11
C TRP A 91 8.31 -5.19 0.38
N LYS A 92 9.04 -5.63 1.41
CA LYS A 92 10.31 -4.99 1.82
C LYS A 92 11.27 -4.83 0.64
N THR A 93 11.59 -5.92 -0.05
CA THR A 93 12.53 -5.91 -1.18
C THR A 93 12.03 -5.07 -2.36
N LYS A 94 10.71 -5.04 -2.60
CA LYS A 94 10.10 -4.23 -3.67
C LYS A 94 10.25 -2.74 -3.39
N ILE A 95 9.95 -2.32 -2.15
CA ILE A 95 10.06 -0.93 -1.72
C ILE A 95 11.53 -0.48 -1.74
N GLU A 96 12.44 -1.26 -1.17
CA GLU A 96 13.86 -0.90 -1.07
C GLU A 96 14.55 -0.81 -2.44
N LYS A 97 14.10 -1.60 -3.42
CA LYS A 97 14.59 -1.51 -4.80
C LYS A 97 14.07 -0.26 -5.53
N HIS A 98 12.92 0.29 -5.12
CA HIS A 98 12.28 1.45 -5.72
C HIS A 98 11.88 2.47 -4.64
N PRO A 99 12.85 3.02 -3.88
CA PRO A 99 12.59 3.70 -2.62
C PRO A 99 11.80 5.02 -2.78
N ASP A 100 11.78 5.58 -3.99
CA ASP A 100 11.09 6.84 -4.32
C ASP A 100 9.77 6.61 -5.10
N ARG A 101 9.21 5.39 -5.06
CA ARG A 101 8.06 4.99 -5.90
C ARG A 101 6.89 4.38 -5.13
N PHE A 102 7.09 4.06 -3.85
CA PHE A 102 6.06 3.52 -2.98
C PHE A 102 5.64 4.53 -1.92
N THR A 103 4.36 4.49 -1.55
CA THR A 103 3.79 5.29 -0.47
C THR A 103 2.96 4.41 0.45
N TRP A 104 2.79 4.87 1.68
CA TRP A 104 1.87 4.28 2.65
C TRP A 104 0.53 5.02 2.65
N GLY A 105 -0.54 4.27 2.84
CA GLY A 105 -1.90 4.76 3.02
C GLY A 105 -2.71 3.75 3.83
N THR A 106 -3.97 4.07 4.14
CA THR A 106 -4.82 3.21 4.99
C THR A 106 -6.03 2.65 4.26
N ASP A 107 -6.38 3.22 3.11
CA ASP A 107 -7.62 2.93 2.36
C ASP A 107 -8.90 2.91 3.22
N ARG A 108 -8.93 3.72 4.27
CA ARG A 108 -10.10 3.86 5.14
C ARG A 108 -11.13 4.78 4.48
N GLY A 109 -12.33 4.26 4.23
CA GLY A 109 -13.46 5.12 3.82
C GLY A 109 -14.84 4.48 3.74
N GLY A 110 -14.95 3.15 3.83
CA GLY A 110 -16.21 2.44 3.64
C GLY A 110 -17.23 2.61 4.77
N PHE A 111 -16.77 2.70 6.03
CA PHE A 111 -17.64 2.68 7.20
C PHE A 111 -17.16 3.62 8.30
N THR A 112 -18.08 4.15 9.11
CA THR A 112 -17.74 5.07 10.22
C THR A 112 -16.79 4.44 11.24
N TRP A 113 -16.93 3.14 11.47
CA TRP A 113 -16.08 2.40 12.41
C TRP A 113 -14.61 2.31 11.96
N HIS A 114 -14.29 2.53 10.67
CA HIS A 114 -12.90 2.60 10.19
C HIS A 114 -12.09 3.72 10.88
N TYR A 115 -12.78 4.74 11.39
CA TYR A 115 -12.19 5.90 12.05
C TYR A 115 -12.21 5.78 13.58
N GLY A 116 -12.56 4.60 14.11
CA GLY A 116 -12.47 4.31 15.54
C GLY A 116 -11.05 4.50 16.08
N GLU A 117 -10.94 4.83 17.37
CA GLU A 117 -9.66 5.08 18.03
C GLU A 117 -8.79 3.83 18.02
N GLU A 118 -9.36 2.67 18.38
CA GLU A 118 -8.60 1.42 18.42
C GLU A 118 -8.21 0.94 17.02
N VAL A 119 -9.08 1.17 16.02
CA VAL A 119 -8.75 0.90 14.60
C VAL A 119 -7.54 1.74 14.17
N SER A 120 -7.55 3.03 14.47
CA SER A 120 -6.46 3.95 14.14
C SER A 120 -5.16 3.56 14.82
N ARG A 121 -5.22 3.25 16.13
CA ARG A 121 -4.07 2.79 16.93
C ARG A 121 -3.43 1.54 16.32
N LEU A 122 -4.23 0.56 15.91
CA LEU A 122 -3.72 -0.69 15.33
C LEU A 122 -3.12 -0.50 13.95
N PHE A 123 -3.70 0.37 13.11
CA PHE A 123 -3.08 0.76 11.83
C PHE A 123 -1.71 1.39 12.05
N GLU A 124 -1.61 2.35 12.97
CA GLU A 124 -0.34 3.00 13.29
C GLU A 124 0.68 2.01 13.84
N GLU A 125 0.28 1.11 14.72
CA GLU A 125 1.15 0.10 15.32
C GLU A 125 1.72 -0.85 14.26
N LEU A 126 0.86 -1.43 13.42
CA LEU A 126 1.29 -2.31 12.33
C LEU A 126 2.18 -1.58 11.32
N SER A 127 1.80 -0.36 10.94
CA SER A 127 2.53 0.43 9.94
C SER A 127 3.90 0.84 10.46
N ARG A 128 4.01 1.31 11.70
CA ARG A 128 5.30 1.64 12.32
C ARG A 128 6.18 0.41 12.48
N ALA A 129 5.60 -0.73 12.87
CA ALA A 129 6.33 -1.99 12.98
C ALA A 129 6.91 -2.40 11.62
N PHE A 130 6.12 -2.34 10.55
CA PHE A 130 6.57 -2.63 9.19
C PHE A 130 7.63 -1.65 8.68
N ILE A 131 7.39 -0.34 8.83
CA ILE A 131 8.35 0.71 8.43
C ILE A 131 9.69 0.48 9.14
N GLY A 132 9.67 0.14 10.42
CA GLY A 132 10.87 -0.20 11.19
C GLY A 132 11.64 -1.42 10.67
N GLN A 133 11.03 -2.27 9.83
CA GLN A 133 11.72 -3.37 9.16
C GLN A 133 12.40 -2.95 7.87
N LEU A 134 12.10 -1.78 7.29
CA LEU A 134 12.75 -1.29 6.06
C LEU A 134 14.16 -0.75 6.36
N ASP A 135 15.01 -0.68 5.33
CA ASP A 135 16.30 0.03 5.40
C ASP A 135 16.08 1.46 5.94
N PRO A 136 16.85 1.92 6.93
CA PRO A 136 16.72 3.25 7.53
C PRO A 136 16.64 4.40 6.50
N ALA A 137 17.37 4.31 5.38
CA ALA A 137 17.36 5.32 4.33
C ALA A 137 16.04 5.37 3.51
N VAL A 138 15.18 4.38 3.67
CA VAL A 138 13.90 4.22 2.95
C VAL A 138 12.70 4.51 3.86
N GLN A 139 12.88 4.46 5.18
CA GLN A 139 11.78 4.56 6.15
C GLN A 139 10.98 5.86 5.98
N GLU A 140 11.63 7.02 6.03
CA GLU A 140 10.93 8.32 5.89
C GLU A 140 10.34 8.52 4.49
N LYS A 141 11.04 8.01 3.46
CA LYS A 141 10.57 8.05 2.08
C LYS A 141 9.22 7.37 1.93
N PHE A 142 9.15 6.12 2.38
CA PHE A 142 7.92 5.34 2.33
C PHE A 142 6.84 5.89 3.29
N ALA A 143 7.25 6.31 4.49
CA ALA A 143 6.32 6.79 5.52
C ALA A 143 5.59 8.08 5.12
N TYR A 144 6.27 9.05 4.50
CA TYR A 144 5.63 10.31 4.12
C TYR A 144 6.30 11.10 2.97
N GLN A 145 7.62 11.10 2.83
CA GLN A 145 8.30 12.05 1.93
C GLN A 145 7.97 11.81 0.45
N ASN A 146 7.74 10.55 0.06
CA ASN A 146 7.31 10.23 -1.31
C ASN A 146 5.93 10.83 -1.60
N ALA A 147 5.00 10.75 -0.66
CA ALA A 147 3.67 11.33 -0.80
C ALA A 147 3.75 12.87 -0.89
N GLU A 148 4.54 13.51 -0.03
CA GLU A 148 4.76 14.96 -0.09
C GLU A 148 5.36 15.40 -1.43
N THR A 149 6.40 14.71 -1.89
CA THR A 149 7.09 15.00 -3.15
C THR A 149 6.17 14.84 -4.37
N MET A 150 5.20 13.92 -4.30
CA MET A 150 4.19 13.77 -5.35
C MET A 150 3.23 14.95 -5.43
N LEU A 151 2.88 15.56 -4.29
CA LEU A 151 1.95 16.69 -4.19
C LEU A 151 2.60 18.04 -4.52
N GLN A 152 3.92 18.14 -4.47
CA GLN A 152 4.63 19.35 -4.87
C GLN A 152 4.42 19.65 -6.36
N LYS A 153 4.11 20.92 -6.67
CA LYS A 153 3.99 21.39 -8.05
C LYS A 153 5.33 21.21 -8.76
N SER A 154 5.28 20.53 -9.90
CA SER A 154 6.40 20.41 -10.85
C SER A 154 6.51 21.67 -11.69
#